data_AF-A0A4Q4N5L3-F1
#
_entry.id   AF-A0A4Q4N5L3-F1
#
_cell.length_a   1.000
_cell.length_b   1.000
_cell.length_c   1.000
_cell.angle_alpha   90.00
_cell.angle_beta   90.00
_cell.angle_gamma   90.00
#
_symmetry.space_group_name_H-M   'P 1'
#
loop_
_entity.id
_entity.type
_entity.pdbx_description
1 polymer ?
#
loop_
_entity_poly.entity_id
_entity_poly.type
_entity_poly.pdbx_seq_one_letter_code
_entity_poly.pdbx_strand_id
1 'polypeptide(L)'
;MTSRFRLMDLPGELFDNVIAHYVHSVPVHDASATRAVSRAFDQAISYQMIHHLPKESFKRDGPIQNSSDLQDIFTNISAKYLGSPVRQRKNEPLVAFIHKCVDTVLGIEGKSSDDEMKARYLQDIIQYTTRGERHATYSLAIHPESSDNIDRPSQRVANLTSAAAVGSLVAVKHLLKKYVKSWPSSEYLKWNYNQGGLSDPIGAAASNGHVKVLQHLLNKLRPLVDQKSGLPRGSPQHELQQLNRRLYSIFCLAIRSKHCLTIQTLAEFAQKYKMSFGFYYDSYSPEQGDEWIKHAVRTGCVKTFQATISTIMGINPKAYKSLKDHYLKSAFWYSCRFGQGDILQYLIAQDRVLLQKHGRYGMKLAARHLCRNIITILLENGVSINDGKPVQEAIKYENISIVEFMIAHGAEVDAKVGAKADAKVDAVTHNSCLCS
;
A
#
# COMPACT_ATOMS: atom_id res chain seq x y z
N MET A 1 43.55 3.69 12.30
CA MET A 1 42.40 2.76 12.30
C MET A 1 41.35 3.27 13.29
N THR A 2 40.52 4.23 12.87
CA THR A 2 39.34 4.62 13.66
C THR A 2 38.25 3.59 13.37
N SER A 3 38.00 2.70 14.33
CA SER A 3 36.83 1.82 14.31
C SER A 3 35.58 2.69 14.12
N ARG A 4 34.94 2.60 12.95
CA ARG A 4 33.73 3.37 12.62
C ARG A 4 32.57 2.74 13.37
N PHE A 5 32.37 3.18 14.61
CA PHE A 5 31.33 2.70 15.51
C PHE A 5 29.96 2.92 14.88
N ARG A 6 29.17 1.86 14.68
CA ARG A 6 27.83 1.95 14.09
C ARG A 6 26.79 1.98 15.22
N LEU A 7 25.66 2.67 14.98
CA LEU A 7 24.58 2.71 15.97
C LEU A 7 24.06 1.30 16.34
N MET A 8 24.09 0.36 15.39
CA MET A 8 23.71 -1.03 15.60
C MET A 8 24.71 -1.83 16.45
N ASP A 9 25.91 -1.29 16.69
CA ASP A 9 26.93 -1.90 17.54
C ASP A 9 26.74 -1.50 19.02
N LEU A 10 25.79 -0.60 19.32
CA LEU A 10 25.42 -0.26 20.69
C LEU A 10 24.77 -1.46 21.39
N PRO A 11 25.01 -1.63 22.70
CA PRO A 11 24.16 -2.44 23.57
C PRO A 11 22.68 -2.06 23.39
N GLY A 12 21.79 -3.06 23.42
CA GLY A 12 20.35 -2.86 23.13
C GLY A 12 19.70 -1.73 23.93
N GLU A 13 20.04 -1.58 25.20
CA GLU A 13 19.52 -0.50 26.06
C GLU A 13 19.94 0.90 25.57
N LEU A 14 21.19 1.06 25.14
CA LEU A 14 21.68 2.32 24.62
C LEU A 14 21.08 2.62 23.25
N PHE A 15 20.92 1.59 22.40
CA PHE A 15 20.21 1.72 21.14
C PHE A 15 18.77 2.20 21.36
N ASP A 16 18.02 1.55 22.26
CA ASP A 16 16.64 1.91 22.56
C ASP A 16 16.52 3.32 23.14
N ASN A 17 17.45 3.74 24.01
CA ASN A 17 17.49 5.11 24.54
C ASN A 17 17.78 6.15 23.47
N VAL A 18 18.69 5.87 22.54
CA VAL A 18 18.97 6.77 21.40
C VAL A 18 17.75 6.88 20.50
N ILE A 19 17.09 5.76 20.19
CA ILE A 19 15.86 5.77 19.39
C ILE A 19 14.73 6.51 20.12
N ALA A 20 14.57 6.31 21.43
CA ALA A 20 13.59 7.02 22.24
C ALA A 20 13.83 8.53 22.19
N HIS A 21 15.06 8.97 22.45
CA HIS A 21 15.41 10.38 22.42
C HIS A 21 15.18 10.98 21.02
N TYR A 22 15.61 10.27 19.97
CA TYR A 22 15.39 10.67 18.59
C TYR A 22 13.89 10.86 18.29
N VAL A 23 13.06 9.87 18.59
CA VAL A 23 11.61 9.90 18.32
C VAL A 23 10.90 11.05 19.05
N HIS A 24 11.35 11.43 20.25
CA HIS A 24 10.79 12.57 20.99
C HIS A 24 11.32 13.93 20.50
N SER A 25 12.45 13.95 19.80
CA SER A 25 13.14 15.18 19.41
C SER A 25 12.82 15.62 17.98
N VAL A 26 12.25 14.74 17.14
CA VAL A 26 11.90 15.06 15.75
C VAL A 26 10.40 14.99 15.51
N PRO A 27 9.87 15.70 14.48
CA PRO A 27 8.49 15.53 14.06
C PRO A 27 8.15 14.07 13.74
N VAL A 28 6.92 13.66 14.04
CA VAL A 28 6.44 12.27 13.88
C VAL A 28 6.62 11.72 12.46
N HIS A 29 6.51 12.56 11.45
CA HIS A 29 6.71 12.14 10.06
C HIS A 29 8.19 11.89 9.73
N ASP A 30 9.11 12.63 10.32
CA ASP A 30 10.55 12.43 10.14
C ASP A 30 11.03 11.19 10.88
N ALA A 31 10.57 10.99 12.13
CA ALA A 31 10.77 9.73 12.84
C ALA A 31 10.21 8.54 12.04
N SER A 32 9.02 8.68 11.48
CA SER A 32 8.40 7.64 10.65
C SER A 32 9.24 7.26 9.43
N ALA A 33 9.83 8.25 8.76
CA ALA A 33 10.58 8.04 7.53
C ALA A 33 11.88 7.25 7.78
N THR A 34 12.53 7.45 8.93
CA THR A 34 13.78 6.76 9.28
C THR A 34 13.62 5.29 9.64
N ARG A 35 12.37 4.79 9.74
CA ARG A 35 12.08 3.35 9.81
C ARG A 35 12.58 2.58 8.59
N ALA A 36 12.68 3.23 7.43
CA ALA A 36 13.16 2.61 6.20
C ALA A 36 14.65 2.20 6.24
N VAL A 37 15.39 2.62 7.28
CA VAL A 37 16.83 2.31 7.42
C VAL A 37 17.09 0.82 7.59
N SER A 38 16.33 0.13 8.44
CA SER A 38 16.42 -1.32 8.64
C SER A 38 15.22 -1.86 9.40
N ARG A 39 15.03 -3.18 9.39
CA ARG A 39 13.94 -3.83 10.15
C ARG A 39 14.05 -3.58 11.67
N ALA A 40 15.26 -3.53 12.22
CA ALA A 40 15.47 -3.25 13.64
C ALA A 40 15.10 -1.81 13.99
N PHE A 41 15.50 -0.85 13.15
CA PHE A 41 15.09 0.55 13.28
C PHE A 41 13.57 0.72 13.16
N ASP A 42 12.95 0.09 12.17
CA ASP A 42 11.49 0.11 12.02
C ASP A 42 10.80 -0.35 13.29
N GLN A 43 11.24 -1.47 13.88
CA GLN A 43 10.68 -1.99 15.12
C GLN A 43 10.87 -1.06 16.32
N ALA A 44 12.08 -0.54 16.53
CA ALA A 44 12.39 0.30 17.68
C ALA A 44 11.72 1.68 17.58
N ILE A 45 11.79 2.33 16.42
CA ILE A 45 11.12 3.62 16.17
C ILE A 45 9.61 3.44 16.29
N SER A 46 9.05 2.40 15.65
CA SER A 46 7.63 2.11 15.81
C SER A 46 7.28 1.87 17.27
N TYR A 47 8.07 1.14 18.05
CA TYR A 47 7.79 0.98 19.47
C TYR A 47 7.69 2.33 20.21
N GLN A 48 8.70 3.18 20.07
CA GLN A 48 8.78 4.46 20.75
C GLN A 48 7.64 5.41 20.35
N MET A 49 7.36 5.52 19.06
CA MET A 49 6.27 6.36 18.55
C MET A 49 4.92 5.92 19.10
N ILE A 50 4.67 4.61 19.15
CA ILE A 50 3.38 4.04 19.51
C ILE A 50 3.09 4.14 21.01
N HIS A 51 4.12 3.91 21.82
CA HIS A 51 3.97 3.78 23.26
C HIS A 51 4.14 5.11 24.00
N HIS A 52 4.94 6.04 23.48
CA HIS A 52 5.41 7.19 24.26
C HIS A 52 5.02 8.54 23.68
N LEU A 53 4.68 8.65 22.39
CA LEU A 53 4.20 9.92 21.84
C LEU A 53 2.71 10.16 22.17
N PRO A 54 2.33 11.39 22.55
CA PRO A 54 0.94 11.76 22.76
C PRO A 54 0.16 11.78 21.44
N LYS A 55 -1.17 11.61 21.51
CA LYS A 55 -2.04 11.53 20.30
C LYS A 55 -1.95 12.78 19.44
N GLU A 56 -1.75 13.93 20.10
CA GLU A 56 -1.63 15.25 19.50
C GLU A 56 -0.43 15.34 18.56
N SER A 57 0.65 14.59 18.81
CA SER A 57 1.83 14.55 17.95
C SER A 57 1.53 13.92 16.58
N PHE A 58 0.44 13.16 16.45
CA PHE A 58 -0.01 12.59 15.17
C PHE A 58 -0.96 13.51 14.41
N LYS A 59 -1.32 14.68 14.95
CA LYS A 59 -2.14 15.67 14.25
C LYS A 59 -1.30 16.31 13.13
N ARG A 60 -1.91 16.46 11.96
CA ARG A 60 -1.26 17.02 10.78
C ARG A 60 -1.16 18.54 10.90
N ASP A 61 0.07 19.04 10.98
CA ASP A 61 0.37 20.46 10.71
C ASP A 61 0.85 20.59 9.26
N GLY A 62 -0.08 20.76 8.31
CA GLY A 62 0.25 21.18 6.94
C GLY A 62 -0.43 20.42 5.78
N PRO A 63 -0.32 20.97 4.54
CA PRO A 63 -0.94 20.41 3.36
C PRO A 63 -0.27 19.09 2.92
N ILE A 64 -1.12 18.10 2.72
CA ILE A 64 -0.91 16.70 2.33
C ILE A 64 0.24 16.54 1.32
N GLN A 65 1.41 16.01 1.72
CA GLN A 65 2.41 15.59 0.72
C GLN A 65 2.99 14.18 0.79
N ASN A 66 2.89 13.37 1.85
CA ASN A 66 3.10 11.91 1.73
C ASN A 66 2.37 11.14 2.83
N SER A 67 1.30 10.41 2.48
CA SER A 67 0.42 9.70 3.43
C SER A 67 0.70 8.21 3.59
N SER A 68 1.62 7.63 2.82
CA SER A 68 1.86 6.18 2.84
C SER A 68 2.63 5.71 4.08
N ASP A 69 3.54 6.53 4.60
CA ASP A 69 4.50 6.03 5.61
C ASP A 69 3.87 6.07 7.01
N LEU A 70 2.97 7.02 7.25
CA LEU A 70 2.07 7.01 8.40
C LEU A 70 1.05 5.86 8.33
N GLN A 71 0.70 5.36 7.14
CA GLN A 71 -0.27 4.26 6.98
C GLN A 71 0.26 2.95 7.57
N ASP A 72 1.53 2.63 7.34
CA ASP A 72 2.17 1.44 7.92
C ASP A 72 2.30 1.57 9.45
N ILE A 73 2.59 2.79 9.94
CA ILE A 73 2.58 3.10 11.38
C ILE A 73 1.18 2.89 11.96
N PHE A 74 0.14 3.47 11.35
CA PHE A 74 -1.23 3.33 11.84
C PHE A 74 -1.74 1.90 11.76
N THR A 75 -1.29 1.12 10.77
CA THR A 75 -1.60 -0.32 10.64
C THR A 75 -0.98 -1.12 11.78
N ASN A 76 0.31 -0.90 12.05
CA ASN A 76 1.04 -1.56 13.13
C ASN A 76 0.58 -1.09 14.52
N ILE A 77 0.23 0.20 14.65
CA ILE A 77 -0.48 0.79 15.79
C ILE A 77 -1.78 0.07 16.00
N SER A 78 -2.67 0.04 15.01
CA SER A 78 -4.01 -0.54 15.17
C SER A 78 -3.93 -2.02 15.54
N ALA A 79 -3.03 -2.79 14.90
CA ALA A 79 -2.81 -4.19 15.25
C ALA A 79 -2.28 -4.37 16.69
N LYS A 80 -1.33 -3.54 17.13
CA LYS A 80 -0.78 -3.60 18.51
C LYS A 80 -1.74 -3.02 19.56
N TYR A 81 -2.56 -2.05 19.18
CA TYR A 81 -3.60 -1.43 20.00
C TYR A 81 -4.78 -2.39 20.25
N LEU A 82 -5.10 -3.24 19.28
CA LEU A 82 -6.18 -4.24 19.40
C LEU A 82 -5.74 -5.49 20.18
N GLY A 83 -4.44 -5.76 20.28
CA GLY A 83 -3.88 -6.89 21.06
C GLY A 83 -3.40 -6.56 22.48
N SER A 84 -3.41 -5.29 22.92
CA SER A 84 -2.89 -4.89 24.24
C SER A 84 -4.00 -4.72 25.29
N PRO A 85 -3.93 -5.43 26.44
CA PRO A 85 -4.96 -5.34 27.49
C PRO A 85 -5.05 -3.97 28.18
N VAL A 86 -3.99 -3.14 28.11
CA VAL A 86 -3.86 -1.91 28.92
C VAL A 86 -4.65 -0.71 28.36
N ARG A 87 -5.11 -0.76 27.10
CA ARG A 87 -5.76 0.41 26.43
C ARG A 87 -7.18 0.13 25.88
N GLN A 88 -7.87 -0.90 26.38
CA GLN A 88 -9.26 -1.21 26.05
C GLN A 88 -10.28 -0.09 26.39
N ARG A 89 -9.96 0.83 27.32
CA ARG A 89 -10.95 1.78 27.89
C ARG A 89 -11.35 3.00 27.03
N LYS A 90 -10.74 3.26 25.86
CA LYS A 90 -11.10 4.41 25.00
C LYS A 90 -11.49 4.06 23.54
N ASN A 91 -11.20 2.84 23.08
CA ASN A 91 -11.63 2.30 21.78
C ASN A 91 -12.46 1.00 21.94
N GLU A 92 -12.97 0.76 23.16
CA GLU A 92 -13.79 -0.39 23.53
C GLU A 92 -14.88 -0.74 22.49
N PRO A 93 -15.57 0.23 21.86
CA PRO A 93 -16.63 -0.09 20.90
C PRO A 93 -16.14 -0.80 19.64
N LEU A 94 -14.99 -0.43 19.07
CA LEU A 94 -14.50 -1.05 17.82
C LEU A 94 -13.88 -2.42 18.10
N VAL A 95 -13.08 -2.54 19.16
CA VAL A 95 -12.50 -3.82 19.58
C VAL A 95 -13.64 -4.80 19.88
N ALA A 96 -14.57 -4.44 20.77
CA ALA A 96 -15.71 -5.27 21.12
C ALA A 96 -16.57 -5.61 19.89
N PHE A 97 -16.71 -4.68 18.95
CA PHE A 97 -17.43 -4.92 17.69
C PHE A 97 -16.72 -5.96 16.80
N ILE A 98 -15.40 -5.85 16.62
CA ILE A 98 -14.61 -6.83 15.86
C ILE A 98 -14.67 -8.20 16.55
N HIS A 99 -14.49 -8.24 17.87
CA HIS A 99 -14.64 -9.48 18.66
C HIS A 99 -16.01 -10.12 18.46
N LYS A 100 -17.09 -9.33 18.52
CA LYS A 100 -18.45 -9.80 18.25
C LYS A 100 -18.61 -10.34 16.82
N CYS A 101 -17.96 -9.73 15.84
CA CYS A 101 -17.95 -10.24 14.46
C CYS A 101 -17.24 -11.61 14.38
N VAL A 102 -16.08 -11.75 15.03
CA VAL A 102 -15.34 -13.02 15.11
C VAL A 102 -16.16 -14.11 15.80
N ASP A 103 -16.76 -13.80 16.95
CA ASP A 103 -17.60 -14.73 17.70
C ASP A 103 -18.82 -15.18 16.88
N THR A 104 -19.40 -14.26 16.10
CA THR A 104 -20.48 -14.60 15.17
C THR A 104 -20.02 -15.58 14.09
N VAL A 105 -18.83 -15.37 13.51
CA VAL A 105 -18.29 -16.25 12.46
C VAL A 105 -18.00 -17.64 13.03
N LEU A 106 -17.31 -17.72 14.18
CA LEU A 106 -16.99 -18.98 14.87
C LEU A 106 -18.26 -19.76 15.26
N GLY A 107 -19.27 -19.06 15.78
CA GLY A 107 -20.56 -19.66 16.13
C GLY A 107 -21.29 -20.27 14.92
N ILE A 108 -21.19 -19.64 13.74
CA ILE A 108 -21.77 -20.20 12.50
C ILE A 108 -20.98 -21.42 12.01
N GLU A 109 -19.66 -21.44 12.19
CA GLU A 109 -18.84 -22.61 11.85
C GLU A 109 -19.00 -23.78 12.83
N GLY A 110 -19.67 -23.57 13.97
CA GLY A 110 -19.82 -24.58 15.03
C GLY A 110 -18.49 -24.92 15.71
N LYS A 111 -17.50 -24.03 15.63
CA LYS A 111 -16.18 -24.25 16.23
C LYS A 111 -16.16 -23.66 17.63
N SER A 112 -15.49 -24.35 18.56
CA SER A 112 -15.18 -23.77 19.87
C SER A 112 -14.25 -22.57 19.69
N SER A 113 -14.41 -21.57 20.55
CA SER A 113 -13.52 -20.39 20.63
C SER A 113 -12.16 -20.81 21.18
N ASP A 114 -11.41 -21.60 20.42
CA ASP A 114 -9.98 -21.76 20.66
C ASP A 114 -9.30 -20.40 20.46
N ASP A 115 -8.49 -20.00 21.44
CA ASP A 115 -7.86 -18.69 21.50
C ASP A 115 -6.96 -18.44 20.29
N GLU A 116 -6.32 -19.49 19.76
CA GLU A 116 -5.47 -19.38 18.57
C GLU A 116 -6.28 -19.05 17.30
N MET A 117 -7.42 -19.73 17.10
CA MET A 117 -8.29 -19.45 15.95
C MET A 117 -8.91 -18.06 16.04
N LYS A 118 -9.36 -17.68 17.22
CA LYS A 118 -9.90 -16.34 17.48
C LYS A 118 -8.87 -15.26 17.20
N ALA A 119 -7.62 -15.45 17.65
CA ALA A 119 -6.52 -14.52 17.38
C ALA A 119 -6.23 -14.37 15.88
N ARG A 120 -6.22 -15.48 15.11
CA ARG A 120 -6.05 -15.44 13.65
C ARG A 120 -7.17 -14.66 12.96
N TYR A 121 -8.43 -14.91 13.35
CA TYR A 121 -9.58 -14.21 12.76
C TYR A 121 -9.57 -12.71 13.07
N LEU A 122 -9.18 -12.34 14.30
CA LEU A 122 -8.95 -10.94 14.65
C LEU A 122 -7.87 -10.34 13.74
N GLN A 123 -6.72 -11.01 13.58
CA GLN A 123 -5.62 -10.53 12.75
C GLN A 123 -6.05 -10.31 11.29
N ASP A 124 -6.80 -11.23 10.70
CA ASP A 124 -7.27 -11.13 9.31
C ASP A 124 -8.21 -9.93 9.11
N ILE A 125 -9.15 -9.72 10.03
CA ILE A 125 -10.09 -8.59 9.99
C ILE A 125 -9.33 -7.26 10.16
N ILE A 126 -8.38 -7.21 11.09
CA ILE A 126 -7.55 -6.04 11.35
C ILE A 126 -6.68 -5.73 10.13
N GLN A 127 -6.07 -6.75 9.54
CA GLN A 127 -5.25 -6.61 8.35
C GLN A 127 -6.05 -6.05 7.16
N TYR A 128 -7.28 -6.52 6.96
CA TYR A 128 -8.15 -5.97 5.93
C TYR A 128 -8.53 -4.51 6.21
N THR A 129 -9.02 -4.20 7.41
CA THR A 129 -9.48 -2.85 7.77
C THR A 129 -8.36 -1.81 7.66
N THR A 130 -7.13 -2.18 8.02
CA THR A 130 -5.95 -1.30 7.94
C THR A 130 -5.41 -1.10 6.52
N ARG A 131 -5.49 -2.13 5.66
CA ARG A 131 -5.12 -2.03 4.23
C ARG A 131 -6.16 -1.30 3.38
N GLY A 132 -7.43 -1.46 3.75
CA GLY A 132 -8.63 -1.06 3.01
C GLY A 132 -8.76 0.44 2.82
N GLU A 133 -8.68 1.21 3.91
CA GLU A 133 -9.17 2.59 3.90
C GLU A 133 -8.28 3.57 4.66
N ARG A 134 -7.75 4.54 3.91
CA ARG A 134 -6.99 5.70 4.41
C ARG A 134 -7.82 6.56 5.38
N HIS A 135 -9.15 6.54 5.25
CA HIS A 135 -10.06 7.42 5.98
C HIS A 135 -10.76 6.73 7.16
N ALA A 136 -11.27 5.51 7.02
CA ALA A 136 -11.99 4.87 8.12
C ALA A 136 -11.12 4.56 9.34
N THR A 137 -9.90 4.05 9.14
CA THR A 137 -8.98 3.78 10.25
C THR A 137 -8.53 5.07 10.93
N TYR A 138 -8.30 6.12 10.15
CA TYR A 138 -7.93 7.45 10.65
C TYR A 138 -9.07 8.09 11.45
N SER A 139 -10.29 8.09 10.92
CA SER A 139 -11.45 8.68 11.59
C SER A 139 -11.87 7.90 12.83
N LEU A 140 -11.82 6.55 12.81
CA LEU A 140 -12.13 5.71 13.98
C LEU A 140 -11.06 5.81 15.08
N ALA A 141 -9.79 6.00 14.73
CA ALA A 141 -8.69 6.06 15.72
C ALA A 141 -8.56 7.44 16.40
N ILE A 142 -8.88 8.51 15.69
CA ILE A 142 -8.65 9.89 16.15
C ILE A 142 -9.91 10.50 16.78
N HIS A 143 -11.09 10.12 16.32
CA HIS A 143 -12.35 10.68 16.78
C HIS A 143 -13.36 9.61 17.20
N PRO A 144 -13.09 8.82 18.26
CA PRO A 144 -14.03 7.81 18.74
C PRO A 144 -15.37 8.41 19.22
N GLU A 145 -15.37 9.71 19.59
CA GLU A 145 -16.53 10.44 20.08
C GLU A 145 -17.07 11.49 19.09
N SER A 146 -16.43 11.71 17.92
CA SER A 146 -17.09 12.60 16.96
C SER A 146 -18.31 11.86 16.39
N SER A 147 -19.48 12.43 16.66
CA SER A 147 -20.75 12.09 16.03
C SER A 147 -20.76 12.44 14.53
N ASP A 148 -19.62 12.74 13.91
CA ASP A 148 -19.51 13.16 12.53
C ASP A 148 -19.71 11.96 11.60
N ASN A 149 -20.98 11.64 11.31
CA ASN A 149 -21.48 10.97 10.10
C ASN A 149 -20.66 9.80 9.50
N ILE A 150 -19.90 9.04 10.30
CA ILE A 150 -19.37 7.75 9.87
C ILE A 150 -20.53 6.77 10.00
N ASP A 151 -21.21 6.54 8.88
CA ASP A 151 -22.21 5.48 8.77
C ASP A 151 -21.55 4.15 9.15
N ARG A 152 -21.79 3.71 10.38
CA ARG A 152 -21.36 2.38 10.82
C ARG A 152 -22.06 1.37 9.91
N PRO A 153 -21.33 0.44 9.28
CA PRO A 153 -21.97 -0.59 8.48
C PRO A 153 -22.96 -1.35 9.38
N SER A 154 -24.11 -1.72 8.83
CA SER A 154 -25.04 -2.54 9.61
C SER A 154 -24.32 -3.80 10.09
N GLN A 155 -24.70 -4.30 11.27
CA GLN A 155 -24.08 -5.51 11.84
C GLN A 155 -24.10 -6.68 10.84
N ARG A 156 -25.12 -6.74 9.97
CA ARG A 156 -25.24 -7.76 8.92
C ARG A 156 -24.12 -7.65 7.89
N VAL A 157 -23.87 -6.45 7.38
CA VAL A 157 -22.77 -6.19 6.44
C VAL A 157 -21.43 -6.47 7.11
N ALA A 158 -21.22 -5.98 8.33
CA ALA A 158 -19.98 -6.20 9.06
C ALA A 158 -19.69 -7.69 9.32
N ASN A 159 -20.70 -8.48 9.66
CA ASN A 159 -20.56 -9.92 9.85
C ASN A 159 -20.19 -10.62 8.53
N LEU A 160 -20.83 -10.25 7.41
CA LEU A 160 -20.52 -10.83 6.11
C LEU A 160 -19.10 -10.45 5.65
N THR A 161 -18.72 -9.19 5.83
CA THR A 161 -17.37 -8.70 5.53
C THR A 161 -16.32 -9.40 6.40
N SER A 162 -16.61 -9.61 7.68
CA SER A 162 -15.71 -10.33 8.59
C SER A 162 -15.57 -11.80 8.19
N ALA A 163 -16.67 -12.48 7.87
CA ALA A 163 -16.64 -13.85 7.36
C ALA A 163 -15.81 -13.96 6.08
N ALA A 164 -15.89 -12.95 5.21
CA ALA A 164 -15.10 -12.89 3.99
C ALA A 164 -13.61 -12.57 4.24
N ALA A 165 -13.33 -11.69 5.21
CA ALA A 165 -11.98 -11.32 5.63
C ALA A 165 -11.20 -12.50 6.20
N VAL A 166 -11.86 -13.41 6.93
CA VAL A 166 -11.22 -14.60 7.52
C VAL A 166 -11.29 -15.85 6.62
N GLY A 167 -11.87 -15.71 5.42
CA GLY A 167 -11.95 -16.80 4.45
C GLY A 167 -12.97 -17.90 4.79
N SER A 168 -13.93 -17.67 5.69
CA SER A 168 -14.95 -18.65 6.05
C SER A 168 -16.05 -18.77 4.98
N LEU A 169 -15.89 -19.72 4.06
CA LEU A 169 -16.91 -19.98 3.03
C LEU A 169 -18.24 -20.46 3.63
N VAL A 170 -18.19 -21.20 4.75
CA VAL A 170 -19.40 -21.68 5.46
C VAL A 170 -20.18 -20.50 6.01
N ALA A 171 -19.51 -19.59 6.74
CA ALA A 171 -20.17 -18.42 7.29
C ALA A 171 -20.68 -17.47 6.21
N VAL A 172 -19.90 -17.24 5.14
CA VAL A 172 -20.36 -16.42 4.00
C VAL A 172 -21.64 -16.99 3.38
N LYS A 173 -21.71 -18.31 3.11
CA LYS A 173 -22.92 -18.95 2.57
C LYS A 173 -24.12 -18.80 3.50
N HIS A 174 -23.90 -19.03 4.80
CA HIS A 174 -24.95 -18.90 5.82
C HIS A 174 -25.48 -17.46 5.90
N LEU A 175 -24.58 -16.47 5.99
CA LEU A 175 -24.93 -15.06 6.14
C LEU A 175 -25.64 -14.51 4.89
N LEU A 176 -25.20 -14.90 3.69
CA LEU A 176 -25.91 -14.58 2.45
C LEU A 176 -27.33 -15.14 2.45
N LYS A 177 -27.51 -16.42 2.82
CA LYS A 177 -28.84 -17.04 2.90
C LYS A 177 -29.74 -16.36 3.94
N LYS A 178 -29.17 -15.94 5.08
CA LYS A 178 -29.91 -15.38 6.22
C LYS A 178 -30.32 -13.92 5.99
N TYR A 179 -29.45 -13.10 5.42
CA TYR A 179 -29.62 -11.64 5.42
C TYR A 179 -29.87 -11.02 4.06
N VAL A 180 -29.53 -11.72 2.98
CA VAL A 180 -29.52 -11.13 1.64
C VAL A 180 -30.67 -11.70 0.81
N LYS A 181 -31.79 -10.97 0.77
CA LYS A 181 -32.92 -11.29 -0.13
C LYS A 181 -32.53 -11.14 -1.60
N SER A 182 -31.76 -10.09 -1.93
CA SER A 182 -31.20 -9.82 -3.25
C SER A 182 -29.72 -9.45 -3.12
N TRP A 183 -28.85 -10.16 -3.85
CA TRP A 183 -27.41 -9.90 -3.89
C TRP A 183 -27.01 -9.36 -5.27
N PRO A 184 -26.20 -8.30 -5.34
CA PRO A 184 -25.79 -7.45 -4.22
C PRO A 184 -26.94 -6.48 -3.83
N SER A 185 -27.14 -6.22 -2.54
CA SER A 185 -28.07 -5.14 -2.15
C SER A 185 -27.40 -3.79 -2.38
N SER A 186 -28.20 -2.73 -2.57
CA SER A 186 -27.67 -1.36 -2.72
C SER A 186 -26.79 -0.94 -1.54
N GLU A 187 -26.98 -1.52 -0.35
CA GLU A 187 -26.13 -1.32 0.82
C GLU A 187 -24.68 -1.80 0.59
N TYR A 188 -24.50 -2.92 -0.14
CA TYR A 188 -23.18 -3.46 -0.49
C TYR A 188 -22.57 -2.84 -1.74
N LEU A 189 -23.35 -2.08 -2.53
CA LEU A 189 -22.85 -1.40 -3.73
C LEU A 189 -22.61 0.09 -3.50
N LYS A 190 -23.37 0.73 -2.60
CA LYS A 190 -23.13 2.12 -2.18
C LYS A 190 -21.71 2.19 -1.66
N TRP A 191 -20.85 2.81 -2.43
CA TRP A 191 -19.51 3.14 -2.00
C TRP A 191 -19.55 4.59 -1.55
N ASN A 192 -19.38 4.81 -0.26
CA ASN A 192 -19.15 6.13 0.28
C ASN A 192 -17.74 6.12 0.86
N TYR A 193 -16.94 7.15 0.57
CA TYR A 193 -15.62 7.34 1.19
C TYR A 193 -15.67 7.33 2.73
N ASN A 194 -16.86 7.52 3.30
CA ASN A 194 -17.12 7.51 4.74
C ASN A 194 -17.63 6.16 5.29
N GLN A 195 -17.95 5.17 4.45
CA GLN A 195 -18.39 3.86 4.94
C GLN A 195 -17.21 3.09 5.49
N GLY A 196 -17.21 2.81 6.79
CA GLY A 196 -16.09 2.17 7.47
C GLY A 196 -15.65 0.83 6.85
N GLY A 197 -14.39 0.46 7.08
CA GLY A 197 -13.69 -0.68 6.47
C GLY A 197 -14.27 -2.08 6.72
N LEU A 198 -15.49 -2.24 7.24
CA LEU A 198 -16.22 -3.52 7.32
C LEU A 198 -17.47 -3.55 6.41
N SER A 199 -17.45 -2.75 5.34
CA SER A 199 -18.58 -2.60 4.40
C SER A 199 -18.42 -3.36 3.07
N ASP A 200 -17.24 -3.93 2.78
CA ASP A 200 -16.95 -4.55 1.48
C ASP A 200 -16.43 -5.99 1.60
N PRO A 201 -17.34 -7.00 1.58
CA PRO A 201 -16.94 -8.40 1.68
C PRO A 201 -16.13 -8.90 0.47
N ILE A 202 -16.29 -8.31 -0.72
CA ILE A 202 -15.50 -8.69 -1.90
C ILE A 202 -14.08 -8.16 -1.76
N GLY A 203 -13.95 -6.89 -1.34
CA GLY A 203 -12.69 -6.27 -0.98
C GLY A 203 -11.95 -7.04 0.11
N ALA A 204 -12.66 -7.48 1.15
CA ALA A 204 -12.10 -8.28 2.24
C ALA A 204 -11.52 -9.61 1.76
N ALA A 205 -12.30 -10.40 1.01
CA ALA A 205 -11.82 -11.67 0.47
C ALA A 205 -10.64 -11.48 -0.50
N ALA A 206 -10.67 -10.44 -1.33
CA ALA A 206 -9.60 -10.15 -2.28
C ALA A 206 -8.30 -9.69 -1.60
N SER A 207 -8.43 -8.82 -0.58
CA SER A 207 -7.32 -8.24 0.17
C SER A 207 -6.60 -9.25 1.07
N ASN A 208 -7.27 -10.32 1.50
CA ASN A 208 -6.65 -11.36 2.34
C ASN A 208 -6.37 -12.66 1.55
N GLY A 209 -6.59 -12.66 0.24
CA GLY A 209 -6.18 -13.79 -0.61
C GLY A 209 -7.15 -14.98 -0.59
N HIS A 210 -8.38 -14.82 -0.10
CA HIS A 210 -9.36 -15.89 0.02
C HIS A 210 -10.09 -16.17 -1.29
N VAL A 211 -9.38 -16.77 -2.25
CA VAL A 211 -9.86 -17.03 -3.63
C VAL A 211 -11.20 -17.76 -3.67
N LYS A 212 -11.40 -18.80 -2.85
CA LYS A 212 -12.68 -19.57 -2.85
C LYS A 212 -13.87 -18.72 -2.41
N VAL A 213 -13.69 -17.87 -1.40
CA VAL A 213 -14.73 -16.95 -0.95
C VAL A 213 -14.98 -15.88 -2.00
N LEU A 214 -13.92 -15.31 -2.56
CA LEU A 214 -14.00 -14.31 -3.62
C LEU A 214 -14.78 -14.86 -4.84
N GLN A 215 -14.42 -16.05 -5.34
CA GLN A 215 -15.14 -16.70 -6.43
C GLN A 215 -16.62 -16.94 -6.10
N HIS A 216 -16.93 -17.33 -4.86
CA HIS A 216 -18.32 -17.51 -4.44
C HIS A 216 -19.11 -16.20 -4.48
N LEU A 217 -18.54 -15.13 -3.93
CA LEU A 217 -19.16 -13.80 -3.91
C LEU A 217 -19.36 -13.24 -5.33
N LEU A 218 -18.35 -13.36 -6.19
CA LEU A 218 -18.42 -12.95 -7.60
C LEU A 218 -19.46 -13.78 -8.38
N ASN A 219 -19.54 -15.09 -8.13
CA ASN A 219 -20.55 -15.94 -8.76
C ASN A 219 -21.98 -15.57 -8.37
N LYS A 220 -22.18 -15.00 -7.18
CA LYS A 220 -23.49 -14.48 -6.77
C LYS A 220 -23.85 -13.17 -7.47
N LEU A 221 -22.89 -12.43 -8.02
CA LEU A 221 -23.13 -11.22 -8.82
C LEU A 221 -23.59 -11.51 -10.26
N ARG A 222 -23.51 -12.77 -10.72
CA ARG A 222 -23.86 -13.16 -12.10
C ARG A 222 -25.22 -12.63 -12.57
N PRO A 223 -26.32 -12.77 -11.81
CA PRO A 223 -27.63 -12.28 -12.25
C PRO A 223 -27.64 -10.77 -12.54
N LEU A 224 -26.86 -9.98 -11.80
CA LEU A 224 -26.75 -8.53 -12.01
C LEU A 224 -26.00 -8.20 -13.30
N VAL A 225 -24.90 -8.91 -13.59
CA VAL A 225 -24.06 -8.65 -14.77
C VAL A 225 -24.63 -9.24 -16.06
N ASP A 226 -25.39 -10.34 -15.96
CA ASP A 226 -26.03 -11.03 -17.09
C ASP A 226 -27.25 -10.26 -17.62
N GLN A 227 -27.87 -9.39 -16.81
CA GLN A 227 -29.04 -8.57 -17.18
C GLN A 227 -28.78 -7.49 -18.26
N LYS A 228 -27.57 -7.43 -18.84
CA LYS A 228 -27.16 -6.42 -19.83
C LYS A 228 -27.93 -6.45 -21.17
N SER A 229 -28.72 -7.48 -21.47
CA SER A 229 -29.51 -7.55 -22.70
C SER A 229 -31.01 -7.31 -22.45
N GLY A 230 -31.43 -6.04 -22.37
CA GLY A 230 -32.84 -5.68 -22.64
C GLY A 230 -33.64 -4.92 -21.58
N LEU A 231 -33.07 -4.46 -20.47
CA LEU A 231 -33.87 -3.81 -19.41
C LEU A 231 -34.01 -2.27 -19.56
N PRO A 232 -35.16 -1.70 -19.12
CA PRO A 232 -35.45 -0.26 -19.18
C PRO A 232 -34.41 0.58 -18.41
N ARG A 233 -34.14 1.78 -18.92
CA ARG A 233 -33.26 2.78 -18.29
C ARG A 233 -33.80 3.14 -16.90
N GLY A 234 -33.05 2.85 -15.82
CA GLY A 234 -33.45 3.26 -14.47
C GLY A 234 -32.61 2.71 -13.31
N SER A 235 -32.61 1.39 -13.07
CA SER A 235 -31.99 0.81 -11.85
C SER A 235 -30.76 -0.10 -12.07
N PRO A 236 -30.70 -1.01 -13.08
CA PRO A 236 -29.61 -1.99 -13.14
C PRO A 236 -28.29 -1.36 -13.61
N GLN A 237 -28.36 -0.32 -14.44
CA GLN A 237 -27.17 0.38 -14.94
C GLN A 237 -26.42 1.11 -13.83
N HIS A 238 -27.13 1.73 -12.89
CA HIS A 238 -26.51 2.40 -11.75
C HIS A 238 -25.79 1.38 -10.84
N GLU A 239 -26.42 0.25 -10.54
CA GLU A 239 -25.81 -0.81 -9.73
C GLU A 239 -24.57 -1.42 -10.38
N LEU A 240 -24.65 -1.72 -11.68
CA LEU A 240 -23.51 -2.21 -12.45
C LEU A 240 -22.36 -1.19 -12.47
N GLN A 241 -22.70 0.08 -12.61
CA GLN A 241 -21.75 1.18 -12.59
C GLN A 241 -21.07 1.33 -11.23
N GLN A 242 -21.82 1.22 -10.13
CA GLN A 242 -21.27 1.21 -8.76
C GLN A 242 -20.38 -0.02 -8.54
N LEU A 243 -20.81 -1.20 -8.99
CA LEU A 243 -19.99 -2.41 -8.94
C LEU A 243 -18.67 -2.22 -9.71
N ASN A 244 -18.73 -1.60 -10.89
CA ASN A 244 -17.56 -1.35 -11.72
C ASN A 244 -16.55 -0.42 -11.02
N ARG A 245 -17.04 0.67 -10.38
CA ARG A 245 -16.21 1.53 -9.52
C ARG A 245 -15.62 0.76 -8.34
N ARG A 246 -16.40 -0.10 -7.70
CA ARG A 246 -15.98 -0.86 -6.53
C ARG A 246 -14.90 -1.89 -6.87
N LEU A 247 -15.06 -2.58 -8.00
CA LEU A 247 -14.06 -3.51 -8.51
C LEU A 247 -12.69 -2.84 -8.71
N TYR A 248 -12.64 -1.57 -9.12
CA TYR A 248 -11.37 -0.83 -9.22
C TYR A 248 -10.65 -0.74 -7.87
N SER A 249 -11.38 -0.35 -6.82
CA SER A 249 -10.84 -0.26 -5.47
C SER A 249 -10.40 -1.63 -4.95
N ILE A 250 -11.25 -2.64 -5.14
CA ILE A 250 -10.96 -4.04 -4.77
C ILE A 250 -9.69 -4.54 -5.47
N PHE A 251 -9.50 -4.19 -6.75
CA PHE A 251 -8.31 -4.55 -7.50
C PHE A 251 -7.06 -3.87 -6.93
N CYS A 252 -7.15 -2.57 -6.59
CA CYS A 252 -6.06 -1.86 -5.92
C CYS A 252 -5.69 -2.51 -4.58
N LEU A 253 -6.67 -2.97 -3.81
CA LEU A 253 -6.44 -3.68 -2.56
C LEU A 253 -5.74 -5.02 -2.79
N ALA A 254 -6.22 -5.83 -3.73
CA ALA A 254 -5.59 -7.10 -4.08
C ALA A 254 -4.12 -6.93 -4.51
N ILE A 255 -3.82 -5.89 -5.30
CA ILE A 255 -2.45 -5.52 -5.70
C ILE A 255 -1.60 -5.20 -4.46
N ARG A 256 -2.04 -4.28 -3.61
CA ARG A 256 -1.28 -3.87 -2.41
C ARG A 256 -1.01 -5.03 -1.46
N SER A 257 -1.95 -5.97 -1.38
CA SER A 257 -1.83 -7.18 -0.56
C SER A 257 -1.02 -8.32 -1.18
N LYS A 258 -0.51 -8.15 -2.42
CA LYS A 258 0.34 -9.13 -3.12
C LYS A 258 -0.34 -10.48 -3.44
N HIS A 259 -1.67 -10.53 -3.45
CA HIS A 259 -2.42 -11.77 -3.69
C HIS A 259 -2.66 -12.01 -5.19
N CYS A 260 -1.68 -12.61 -5.87
CA CYS A 260 -1.70 -12.77 -7.34
C CYS A 260 -2.93 -13.56 -7.85
N LEU A 261 -3.38 -14.58 -7.11
CA LEU A 261 -4.54 -15.38 -7.51
C LEU A 261 -5.87 -14.62 -7.39
N THR A 262 -6.00 -13.71 -6.42
CA THR A 262 -7.21 -12.88 -6.31
C THR A 262 -7.23 -11.81 -7.41
N ILE A 263 -6.08 -11.23 -7.74
CA ILE A 263 -5.90 -10.35 -8.92
C ILE A 263 -6.37 -11.06 -10.19
N GLN A 264 -5.88 -12.28 -10.45
CA GLN A 264 -6.29 -13.08 -11.62
C GLN A 264 -7.78 -13.40 -11.61
N THR A 265 -8.33 -13.82 -10.47
CA THR A 265 -9.77 -14.12 -10.34
C THR A 265 -10.64 -12.89 -10.65
N LEU A 266 -10.24 -11.70 -10.20
CA LEU A 266 -10.93 -10.44 -10.51
C LEU A 266 -10.80 -10.09 -12.00
N ALA A 267 -9.61 -10.30 -12.58
CA ALA A 267 -9.35 -10.06 -13.99
C ALA A 267 -10.23 -10.94 -14.89
N GLU A 268 -10.28 -12.24 -14.61
CA GLU A 268 -11.12 -13.22 -15.33
C GLU A 268 -12.60 -12.86 -15.24
N PHE A 269 -13.07 -12.50 -14.04
CA PHE A 269 -14.44 -12.06 -13.85
C PHE A 269 -14.75 -10.81 -14.69
N ALA A 270 -13.87 -9.81 -14.64
CA ALA A 270 -14.08 -8.59 -15.40
C ALA A 270 -14.02 -8.80 -16.92
N GLN A 271 -13.09 -9.62 -17.42
CA GLN A 271 -13.00 -9.97 -18.82
C GLN A 271 -14.26 -10.69 -19.30
N LYS A 272 -14.72 -11.70 -18.55
CA LYS A 272 -15.92 -12.47 -18.86
C LYS A 272 -17.15 -11.58 -19.03
N TYR A 273 -17.30 -10.56 -18.17
CA TYR A 273 -18.47 -9.67 -18.15
C TYR A 273 -18.23 -8.33 -18.86
N LYS A 274 -17.11 -8.20 -19.60
CA LYS A 274 -16.68 -6.97 -20.29
C LYS A 274 -16.78 -5.75 -19.36
N MET A 275 -16.25 -5.90 -18.15
CA MET A 275 -16.21 -4.86 -17.14
C MET A 275 -14.94 -4.03 -17.30
N SER A 276 -15.09 -2.74 -17.05
CA SER A 276 -14.09 -1.73 -17.34
C SER A 276 -13.48 -1.16 -16.06
N PHE A 277 -13.67 -1.77 -14.88
CA PHE A 277 -13.15 -1.26 -13.59
C PHE A 277 -13.30 0.27 -13.40
N GLY A 278 -14.46 0.82 -13.74
CA GLY A 278 -14.71 2.25 -13.62
C GLY A 278 -14.17 3.14 -14.75
N PHE A 279 -13.78 2.59 -15.91
CA PHE A 279 -13.62 3.39 -17.15
C PHE A 279 -15.02 3.91 -17.52
N TYR A 280 -15.27 5.19 -17.18
CA TYR A 280 -16.57 5.86 -17.35
C TYR A 280 -16.91 6.16 -18.80
N TYR A 281 -15.94 6.03 -19.68
CA TYR A 281 -16.02 6.30 -21.10
C TYR A 281 -15.17 5.25 -21.82
N ASP A 282 -15.47 5.00 -23.10
CA ASP A 282 -14.63 4.16 -23.98
C ASP A 282 -13.17 4.65 -24.09
N SER A 283 -12.84 5.81 -23.50
CA SER A 283 -11.49 6.28 -23.24
C SER A 283 -10.93 5.70 -21.93
N TYR A 284 -10.23 4.58 -22.05
CA TYR A 284 -9.29 4.12 -21.02
C TYR A 284 -8.32 5.27 -20.69
N SER A 285 -8.35 5.82 -19.46
CA SER A 285 -7.40 6.87 -19.07
C SER A 285 -6.05 6.25 -18.68
N PRO A 286 -4.92 6.75 -19.21
CA PRO A 286 -3.60 6.26 -18.83
C PRO A 286 -3.35 6.32 -17.31
N GLU A 287 -3.96 7.28 -16.62
CA GLU A 287 -3.82 7.57 -15.19
C GLU A 287 -4.23 6.41 -14.28
N GLN A 288 -5.30 5.69 -14.61
CA GLN A 288 -5.79 4.59 -13.77
C GLN A 288 -4.89 3.35 -13.87
N GLY A 289 -4.49 3.01 -15.10
CA GLY A 289 -3.49 1.96 -15.32
C GLY A 289 -2.17 2.32 -14.64
N ASP A 290 -1.77 3.60 -14.68
CA ASP A 290 -0.58 4.10 -14.01
C ASP A 290 -0.64 3.90 -12.48
N GLU A 291 -1.77 4.18 -11.85
CA GLU A 291 -1.94 3.94 -10.41
C GLU A 291 -1.88 2.45 -10.05
N TRP A 292 -2.42 1.55 -10.88
CA TRP A 292 -2.24 0.11 -10.67
C TRP A 292 -0.78 -0.33 -10.80
N ILE A 293 -0.08 0.17 -11.83
CA ILE A 293 1.35 -0.07 -12.03
C ILE A 293 2.14 0.43 -10.82
N LYS A 294 1.90 1.68 -10.39
CA LYS A 294 2.50 2.28 -9.21
C LYS A 294 2.29 1.42 -7.97
N HIS A 295 1.06 0.97 -7.70
CA HIS A 295 0.77 0.11 -6.56
C HIS A 295 1.46 -1.24 -6.67
N ALA A 296 1.48 -1.85 -7.85
CA ALA A 296 2.11 -3.14 -8.07
C ALA A 296 3.63 -3.04 -7.88
N VAL A 297 4.26 -1.98 -8.41
CA VAL A 297 5.70 -1.72 -8.21
C VAL A 297 6.00 -1.48 -6.74
N ARG A 298 5.23 -0.65 -6.03
CA ARG A 298 5.42 -0.40 -4.58
C ARG A 298 5.41 -1.66 -3.73
N THR A 299 4.80 -2.75 -4.20
CA THR A 299 4.81 -4.01 -3.46
C THR A 299 6.16 -4.72 -3.47
N GLY A 300 7.03 -4.41 -4.44
CA GLY A 300 8.29 -5.12 -4.69
C GLY A 300 8.12 -6.56 -5.19
N CYS A 301 6.89 -7.04 -5.41
CA CYS A 301 6.64 -8.40 -5.82
C CYS A 301 6.53 -8.49 -7.35
N VAL A 302 7.54 -9.11 -7.99
CA VAL A 302 7.55 -9.32 -9.45
C VAL A 302 6.31 -10.08 -9.93
N LYS A 303 5.88 -11.12 -9.19
CA LYS A 303 4.67 -11.89 -9.55
C LYS A 303 3.41 -11.03 -9.52
N THR A 304 3.28 -10.14 -8.53
CA THR A 304 2.16 -9.20 -8.43
C THR A 304 2.20 -8.19 -9.57
N PHE A 305 3.38 -7.65 -9.89
CA PHE A 305 3.58 -6.77 -11.04
C PHE A 305 3.18 -7.44 -12.36
N GLN A 306 3.64 -8.68 -12.60
CA GLN A 306 3.27 -9.47 -13.77
C GLN A 306 1.76 -9.71 -13.85
N ALA A 307 1.14 -10.15 -12.75
CA ALA A 307 -0.31 -10.37 -12.70
C ALA A 307 -1.10 -9.08 -13.01
N THR A 308 -0.65 -7.93 -12.50
CA THR A 308 -1.25 -6.62 -12.80
C THR A 308 -1.13 -6.26 -14.29
N ILE A 309 0.05 -6.41 -14.88
CA ILE A 309 0.28 -6.14 -16.32
C ILE A 309 -0.59 -7.05 -17.19
N SER A 310 -0.62 -8.36 -16.90
CA SER A 310 -1.46 -9.33 -17.61
C SER A 310 -2.95 -8.97 -17.51
N THR A 311 -3.38 -8.46 -16.36
CA THR A 311 -4.76 -8.01 -16.15
C THR A 311 -5.08 -6.78 -16.99
N ILE A 312 -4.22 -5.76 -16.96
CA ILE A 312 -4.39 -4.54 -17.79
C ILE A 312 -4.49 -4.94 -19.28
N MET A 313 -3.59 -5.81 -19.74
CA MET A 313 -3.59 -6.31 -21.11
C MET A 313 -4.88 -7.04 -21.46
N GLY A 314 -5.40 -7.88 -20.56
CA GLY A 314 -6.60 -8.68 -20.84
C GLY A 314 -7.91 -7.90 -20.78
N ILE A 315 -8.03 -6.89 -19.89
CA ILE A 315 -9.26 -6.08 -19.78
C ILE A 315 -9.48 -5.23 -21.04
N ASN A 316 -8.42 -4.61 -21.56
CA ASN A 316 -8.50 -3.82 -22.78
C ASN A 316 -7.24 -3.99 -23.65
N PRO A 317 -7.17 -5.06 -24.47
CA PRO A 317 -5.99 -5.35 -25.29
C PRO A 317 -5.64 -4.24 -26.27
N LYS A 318 -6.66 -3.55 -26.81
CA LYS A 318 -6.47 -2.44 -27.76
C LYS A 318 -5.81 -1.23 -27.08
N ALA A 319 -6.34 -0.81 -25.94
CA ALA A 319 -5.76 0.30 -25.16
C ALA A 319 -4.37 -0.06 -24.61
N TYR A 320 -4.16 -1.31 -24.18
CA TYR A 320 -2.83 -1.73 -23.74
C TYR A 320 -1.81 -1.66 -24.88
N LYS A 321 -2.18 -2.07 -26.10
CA LYS A 321 -1.26 -1.98 -27.26
C LYS A 321 -0.78 -0.55 -27.52
N SER A 322 -1.64 0.45 -27.35
CA SER A 322 -1.27 1.87 -27.51
C SER A 322 -0.54 2.46 -26.29
N LEU A 323 -0.75 1.91 -25.09
CA LEU A 323 -0.20 2.43 -23.83
C LEU A 323 0.93 1.57 -23.24
N LYS A 324 1.34 0.48 -23.90
CA LYS A 324 2.36 -0.46 -23.41
C LYS A 324 3.64 0.28 -23.01
N ASP A 325 4.17 1.10 -23.90
CA ASP A 325 5.40 1.85 -23.68
C ASP A 325 5.25 2.84 -22.51
N HIS A 326 4.07 3.45 -22.37
CA HIS A 326 3.75 4.32 -21.24
C HIS A 326 3.79 3.54 -19.92
N TYR A 327 3.15 2.38 -19.83
CA TYR A 327 3.16 1.58 -18.59
C TYR A 327 4.53 1.05 -18.23
N LEU A 328 5.30 0.58 -19.21
CA LEU A 328 6.66 0.09 -18.96
C LEU A 328 7.58 1.22 -18.49
N LYS A 329 7.47 2.39 -19.11
CA LYS A 329 8.17 3.61 -18.67
C LYS A 329 7.78 4.01 -17.25
N SER A 330 6.50 4.07 -16.94
CA SER A 330 6.02 4.37 -15.59
C SER A 330 6.50 3.33 -14.58
N ALA A 331 6.41 2.05 -14.90
CA ALA A 331 6.90 0.98 -14.04
C ALA A 331 8.41 1.12 -13.76
N PHE A 332 9.20 1.47 -14.78
CA PHE A 332 10.63 1.72 -14.65
C PHE A 332 10.89 2.90 -13.69
N TRP A 333 10.19 4.02 -13.88
CA TRP A 333 10.32 5.21 -13.03
C TRP A 333 9.92 4.93 -11.59
N TYR A 334 8.78 4.26 -11.37
CA TYR A 334 8.35 3.86 -10.03
C TYR A 334 9.32 2.87 -9.39
N SER A 335 9.93 1.97 -10.16
CA SER A 335 10.91 1.01 -9.61
C SER A 335 12.14 1.75 -9.11
N CYS A 336 12.59 2.76 -9.87
CA CYS A 336 13.70 3.61 -9.45
C CYS A 336 13.37 4.47 -8.23
N ARG A 337 12.16 5.05 -8.20
CA ARG A 337 11.69 5.92 -7.11
C ARG A 337 11.46 5.16 -5.79
N PHE A 338 10.97 3.93 -5.85
CA PHE A 338 10.61 3.15 -4.66
C PHE A 338 11.68 2.11 -4.28
N GLY A 339 12.84 2.11 -4.94
CA GLY A 339 13.94 1.21 -4.59
C GLY A 339 13.71 -0.26 -4.96
N GLN A 340 12.82 -0.55 -5.93
CA GLN A 340 12.35 -1.91 -6.23
C GLN A 340 13.23 -2.61 -7.26
N GLY A 341 14.40 -3.07 -6.80
CA GLY A 341 15.46 -3.65 -7.64
C GLY A 341 15.01 -4.85 -8.48
N ASP A 342 14.29 -5.81 -7.89
CA ASP A 342 13.85 -7.03 -8.59
C ASP A 342 12.93 -6.72 -9.78
N ILE A 343 12.01 -5.75 -9.59
CA ILE A 343 11.11 -5.32 -10.66
C ILE A 343 11.89 -4.53 -11.72
N LEU A 344 12.85 -3.69 -11.33
CA LEU A 344 13.69 -2.98 -12.28
C LEU A 344 14.52 -3.95 -13.13
N GLN A 345 15.17 -4.94 -12.52
CA GLN A 345 15.93 -5.98 -13.23
C GLN A 345 15.03 -6.77 -14.17
N TYR A 346 13.82 -7.14 -13.71
CA TYR A 346 12.83 -7.77 -14.57
C TYR A 346 12.50 -6.89 -15.79
N LEU A 347 12.23 -5.59 -15.62
CA LEU A 347 11.93 -4.67 -16.71
C LEU A 347 13.09 -4.55 -17.71
N ILE A 348 14.33 -4.41 -17.22
CA ILE A 348 15.53 -4.32 -18.06
C ILE A 348 15.74 -5.61 -18.86
N ALA A 349 15.50 -6.76 -18.25
CA ALA A 349 15.61 -8.06 -18.91
C ALA A 349 14.55 -8.25 -20.00
N GLN A 350 13.36 -7.68 -19.85
CA GLN A 350 12.31 -7.74 -20.86
C GLN A 350 12.54 -6.76 -22.02
N ASP A 351 13.11 -5.58 -21.74
CA ASP A 351 13.33 -4.55 -22.76
C ASP A 351 14.54 -3.65 -22.41
N ARG A 352 15.69 -3.93 -23.02
CA ARG A 352 16.91 -3.11 -22.87
C ARG A 352 16.73 -1.68 -23.41
N VAL A 353 15.78 -1.43 -24.31
CA VAL A 353 15.51 -0.09 -24.86
C VAL A 353 14.94 0.83 -23.78
N LEU A 354 14.21 0.29 -22.78
CA LEU A 354 13.75 1.07 -21.62
C LEU A 354 14.93 1.70 -20.89
N LEU A 355 15.99 0.92 -20.66
CA LEU A 355 17.19 1.39 -19.99
C LEU A 355 17.89 2.49 -20.81
N GLN A 356 18.04 2.30 -22.12
CA GLN A 356 18.67 3.30 -22.99
C GLN A 356 17.88 4.63 -23.02
N LYS A 357 16.55 4.56 -23.06
CA LYS A 357 15.68 5.75 -23.12
C LYS A 357 15.50 6.43 -21.77
N HIS A 358 15.51 5.68 -20.67
CA HIS A 358 15.07 6.17 -19.36
C HIS A 358 16.10 6.02 -18.24
N GLY A 359 17.23 5.35 -18.47
CA GLY A 359 18.28 5.10 -17.48
C GLY A 359 18.77 6.37 -16.78
N ARG A 360 19.07 7.43 -17.55
CA ARG A 360 19.48 8.74 -17.00
C ARG A 360 18.47 9.32 -16.02
N TYR A 361 17.18 9.22 -16.33
CA TYR A 361 16.12 9.74 -15.47
C TYR A 361 15.89 8.83 -14.26
N GLY A 362 15.99 7.51 -14.46
CA GLY A 362 15.99 6.53 -13.37
C GLY A 362 17.10 6.79 -12.36
N MET A 363 18.31 7.12 -12.83
CA MET A 363 19.46 7.46 -11.99
C MET A 363 19.18 8.69 -11.11
N LYS A 364 18.61 9.76 -11.70
CA LYS A 364 18.21 10.96 -10.94
C LYS A 364 17.13 10.66 -9.90
N LEU A 365 16.12 9.86 -10.26
CA LEU A 365 15.07 9.46 -9.32
C LEU A 365 15.63 8.62 -8.17
N ALA A 366 16.52 7.67 -8.46
CA ALA A 366 17.15 6.85 -7.44
C ALA A 366 18.01 7.69 -6.49
N ALA A 367 18.76 8.65 -7.04
CA ALA A 367 19.60 9.57 -6.30
C ALA A 367 18.78 10.50 -5.38
N ARG A 368 17.64 10.99 -5.88
CA ARG A 368 16.66 11.78 -5.11
C ARG A 368 16.00 11.00 -3.98
N HIS A 369 15.79 9.70 -4.14
CA HIS A 369 14.99 8.87 -3.23
C HIS A 369 15.82 7.88 -2.40
N LEU A 370 17.12 8.14 -2.19
CA LEU A 370 17.99 7.30 -1.35
C LEU A 370 18.10 5.83 -1.81
N CYS A 371 17.81 5.55 -3.08
CA CYS A 371 17.73 4.18 -3.61
C CYS A 371 19.10 3.69 -4.11
N ARG A 372 20.05 3.48 -3.20
CA ARG A 372 21.43 3.04 -3.53
C ARG A 372 21.49 1.74 -4.34
N ASN A 373 20.63 0.78 -4.02
CA ASN A 373 20.52 -0.49 -4.74
C ASN A 373 20.15 -0.28 -6.22
N ILE A 374 19.26 0.66 -6.51
CA ILE A 374 18.88 1.02 -7.89
C ILE A 374 20.05 1.65 -8.63
N ILE A 375 20.78 2.58 -8.00
CA ILE A 375 21.97 3.20 -8.61
C ILE A 375 22.96 2.10 -9.02
N THR A 376 23.20 1.13 -8.14
CA THR A 376 24.09 -0.01 -8.42
C THR A 376 23.62 -0.80 -9.65
N ILE A 377 22.34 -1.19 -9.68
CA ILE A 377 21.74 -1.92 -10.82
C ILE A 377 21.89 -1.13 -12.12
N LEU A 378 21.65 0.19 -12.11
CA LEU A 378 21.77 1.02 -13.30
C LEU A 378 23.22 1.14 -13.79
N LEU A 379 24.19 1.29 -12.88
CA LEU A 379 25.64 1.32 -13.21
C LEU A 379 26.10 -0.01 -13.82
N GLU A 380 25.73 -1.13 -13.21
CA GLU A 380 26.04 -2.49 -13.71
C GLU A 380 25.48 -2.73 -15.11
N ASN A 381 24.38 -2.05 -15.47
CA ASN A 381 23.78 -2.12 -16.79
C ASN A 381 24.24 -0.99 -17.74
N GLY A 382 25.31 -0.26 -17.39
CA GLY A 382 25.99 0.67 -18.29
C GLY A 382 25.40 2.09 -18.33
N VAL A 383 24.52 2.46 -17.39
CA VAL A 383 24.07 3.85 -17.25
C VAL A 383 25.20 4.66 -16.62
N SER A 384 25.63 5.73 -17.27
CA SER A 384 26.68 6.61 -16.73
C SER A 384 26.23 7.31 -15.43
N ILE A 385 27.12 7.36 -14.45
CA ILE A 385 26.87 8.04 -13.17
C ILE A 385 26.80 9.56 -13.31
N ASN A 386 27.35 10.13 -14.38
CA ASN A 386 27.38 11.56 -14.64
C ASN A 386 26.25 12.02 -15.58
N ASP A 387 25.61 11.09 -16.31
CA ASP A 387 24.57 11.45 -17.28
C ASP A 387 23.32 12.00 -16.57
N GLY A 388 22.93 13.22 -16.96
CA GLY A 388 21.80 13.92 -16.37
C GLY A 388 22.08 14.56 -15.00
N LYS A 389 23.32 14.60 -14.49
CA LYS A 389 23.71 15.22 -13.21
C LYS A 389 22.97 14.66 -11.97
N PRO A 390 22.95 13.34 -11.74
CA PRO A 390 22.20 12.74 -10.64
C PRO A 390 22.80 13.05 -9.25
N VAL A 391 24.11 13.32 -9.15
CA VAL A 391 24.73 13.78 -7.90
C VAL A 391 24.18 15.13 -7.45
N GLN A 392 23.98 16.07 -8.38
CA GLN A 392 23.36 17.35 -8.06
C GLN A 392 21.92 17.17 -7.54
N GLU A 393 21.20 16.18 -8.06
CA GLU A 393 19.89 15.82 -7.54
C GLU A 393 20.01 15.29 -6.11
N ALA A 394 20.95 14.38 -5.81
CA ALA A 394 21.18 13.92 -4.44
C ALA A 394 21.56 15.06 -3.47
N ILE A 395 22.42 15.99 -3.90
CA ILE A 395 22.81 17.18 -3.11
C ILE A 395 21.58 18.05 -2.81
N LYS A 396 20.74 18.30 -3.82
CA LYS A 396 19.53 19.11 -3.68
C LYS A 396 18.55 18.56 -2.64
N TYR A 397 18.49 17.23 -2.49
CA TYR A 397 17.65 16.55 -1.50
C TYR A 397 18.41 16.15 -0.24
N GLU A 398 19.66 16.63 -0.07
CA GLU A 398 20.47 16.42 1.14
C GLU A 398 20.76 14.93 1.43
N ASN A 399 20.82 14.13 0.36
CA ASN A 399 21.04 12.70 0.42
C ASN A 399 22.54 12.37 0.52
N ILE A 400 23.18 12.76 1.62
CA ILE A 400 24.65 12.69 1.81
C ILE A 400 25.21 11.29 1.53
N SER A 401 24.54 10.24 2.04
CA SER A 401 24.99 8.85 1.84
C SER A 401 25.00 8.41 0.37
N ILE A 402 24.09 8.96 -0.45
CA ILE A 402 24.09 8.74 -1.90
C ILE A 402 25.17 9.58 -2.57
N VAL A 403 25.38 10.82 -2.15
CA VAL A 403 26.44 11.69 -2.69
C VAL A 403 27.81 11.02 -2.50
N GLU A 404 28.13 10.59 -1.28
CA GLU A 404 29.37 9.85 -0.97
C GLU A 404 29.50 8.59 -1.82
N PHE A 405 28.41 7.81 -1.92
CA PHE A 405 28.39 6.60 -2.74
C PHE A 405 28.67 6.91 -4.22
N MET A 406 28.07 7.96 -4.77
CA MET A 406 28.24 8.30 -6.18
C MET A 406 29.64 8.86 -6.47
N ILE A 407 30.20 9.71 -5.58
CA ILE A 407 31.59 10.20 -5.71
C ILE A 407 32.57 9.02 -5.70
N ALA A 408 32.38 8.05 -4.81
CA ALA A 408 33.19 6.83 -4.78
C ALA A 408 33.10 5.98 -6.06
N HIS A 409 32.07 6.19 -6.89
CA HIS A 409 31.88 5.54 -8.19
C HIS A 409 32.21 6.48 -9.37
N GLY A 410 33.01 7.53 -9.13
CA GLY A 410 33.55 8.41 -10.17
C GLY A 410 32.60 9.53 -10.58
N ALA A 411 31.64 9.89 -9.73
CA ALA A 411 30.72 10.96 -10.06
C ALA A 411 31.35 12.35 -9.90
N GLU A 412 31.12 13.20 -10.89
CA GLU A 412 31.65 14.57 -10.95
C GLU A 412 30.79 15.53 -10.12
N VAL A 413 31.44 16.34 -9.29
CA VAL A 413 30.79 17.37 -8.48
C VAL A 413 31.15 18.74 -9.08
N ASP A 414 30.30 19.25 -9.97
CA ASP A 414 30.44 20.62 -10.49
C ASP A 414 30.23 21.64 -9.35
N ALA A 415 31.21 22.50 -9.06
CA ALA A 415 31.17 23.55 -8.03
C ALA A 415 30.24 24.75 -8.34
N LYS A 416 29.28 24.61 -9.26
CA LYS A 416 28.30 25.65 -9.62
C LYS A 416 26.90 25.30 -9.13
N VAL A 417 26.77 24.78 -7.91
CA VAL A 417 25.47 24.45 -7.32
C VAL A 417 25.03 25.64 -6.47
N GLY A 418 24.51 26.66 -7.15
CA GLY A 418 24.37 28.02 -6.62
C GLY A 418 24.12 28.17 -5.12
N ALA A 419 25.07 28.84 -4.45
CA ALA A 419 25.06 29.53 -3.15
C ALA A 419 24.51 28.81 -1.89
N LYS A 420 23.38 28.09 -1.97
CA LYS A 420 22.85 27.27 -0.87
C LYS A 420 23.40 25.85 -0.84
N ALA A 421 23.86 25.31 -1.96
CA ALA A 421 24.43 23.96 -2.02
C ALA A 421 25.97 23.96 -1.96
N ASP A 422 26.64 25.01 -2.45
CA ASP A 422 28.09 25.18 -2.37
C ASP A 422 28.61 25.06 -0.91
N ALA A 423 27.91 25.66 0.07
CA ALA A 423 28.27 25.57 1.49
C ALA A 423 28.14 24.14 2.10
N LYS A 424 27.37 23.24 1.46
CA LYS A 424 27.16 21.86 1.95
C LYS A 424 28.06 20.84 1.24
N VAL A 425 28.45 21.11 -0.01
CA VAL A 425 29.41 20.28 -0.75
C VAL A 425 30.78 20.34 -0.08
N ASP A 426 31.23 21.52 0.35
CA ASP A 426 32.51 21.71 1.05
C ASP A 426 32.60 20.90 2.35
N ALA A 427 31.49 20.70 3.08
CA ALA A 427 31.47 19.89 4.30
C ALA A 427 31.64 18.38 4.04
N VAL A 428 31.20 17.88 2.87
CA VAL A 428 31.32 16.45 2.49
C VAL A 428 32.67 16.16 1.84
N THR A 429 33.19 17.10 1.03
CA THR A 429 34.51 16.96 0.39
C THR A 429 35.67 17.18 1.39
N HIS A 430 35.53 18.07 2.38
CA HIS A 430 36.57 18.23 3.41
C HIS A 430 36.67 17.05 4.38
N ASN A 431 35.58 16.34 4.66
CA ASN A 431 35.63 15.12 5.48
C ASN A 431 36.25 13.91 4.74
N SER A 432 36.32 13.94 3.41
CA SER A 432 36.98 12.90 2.61
C SER A 432 38.46 13.22 2.32
N CYS A 433 38.87 14.49 2.31
CA CYS A 433 40.28 14.90 2.20
C CYS A 433 41.08 14.82 3.52
N LEU A 434 40.45 14.56 4.67
CA LEU A 434 41.15 14.35 5.95
C LEU A 434 41.56 12.88 6.20
N CYS A 435 41.48 12.01 5.19
CA CYS A 435 41.83 10.58 5.28
C CYS A 435 42.64 10.10 4.05
N SER A 436 43.71 10.82 3.70
CA SER A 436 44.77 10.32 2.81
C SER A 436 46.12 10.36 3.52
#